data_AF-A0A371ENH2-F1
#
_entry.id   AF-A0A371ENH2-F1
#
_cell.length_a   1.000
_cell.length_b   1.000
_cell.length_c   1.000
_cell.angle_alpha   90.00
_cell.angle_beta   90.00
_cell.angle_gamma   90.00
#
_symmetry.space_group_name_H-M   'P 1'
#
loop_
_entity.id
_entity.type
_entity.pdbx_description
1 polymer ?
#
loop_
_entity_poly.entity_id
_entity_poly.type
_entity_poly.pdbx_seq_one_letter_code
_entity_poly.pdbx_strand_id
1 'polypeptide(L)'
;MAPDRSQLQNMAKGEKEAFKEYARRWRELETRIQPLLFDKEMVTMFIDTLHQPFYEKMVGNASSNFVDLFLIGERVEVRMKKGMIVLEAATSHTNESFDSEEEEGMNLTAPSNPQLLAP
;
A
#
# COMPACT_ATOMS: atom_id res chain seq x y z
N MET A 1 24.57 -15.92 19.85
CA MET A 1 23.29 -15.53 20.48
C MET A 1 22.23 -15.51 19.39
N ALA A 2 21.02 -15.99 19.65
CA ALA A 2 19.93 -15.90 18.69
C ALA A 2 19.43 -14.45 18.61
N PRO A 3 18.94 -13.99 17.44
CA PRO A 3 18.30 -12.69 17.32
C PRO A 3 17.06 -12.57 18.22
N ASP A 4 16.81 -11.36 18.72
CA ASP A 4 15.63 -11.05 19.52
C ASP A 4 14.76 -9.97 18.88
N ARG A 5 13.58 -9.74 19.45
CA ARG A 5 12.59 -8.77 18.95
C ARG A 5 13.10 -7.33 18.94
N SER A 6 14.02 -6.98 19.84
CA SER A 6 14.60 -5.62 19.88
C SER A 6 15.47 -5.35 18.65
N GLN A 7 16.15 -6.38 18.13
CA GLN A 7 16.94 -6.24 16.92
C GLN A 7 16.09 -5.94 15.69
N LEU A 8 14.89 -6.53 15.56
CA LEU A 8 13.93 -6.18 14.50
C LEU A 8 13.47 -4.73 14.60
N GLN A 9 13.10 -4.28 15.79
CA GLN A 9 12.60 -2.92 16.02
C GLN A 9 13.67 -1.85 15.79
N ASN A 10 14.95 -2.20 15.95
CA ASN A 10 16.07 -1.31 15.68
C ASN A 10 16.50 -1.31 14.20
N MET A 11 15.90 -2.15 13.35
CA MET A 11 16.12 -2.03 11.91
C MET A 11 15.51 -0.73 11.40
N ALA A 12 16.14 -0.12 10.41
CA ALA A 12 15.58 1.01 9.70
C ALA A 12 15.75 0.81 8.19
N LYS A 13 14.76 1.28 7.43
CA LYS A 13 14.87 1.37 5.98
C LYS A 13 15.86 2.48 5.62
N GLY A 14 16.84 2.17 4.78
CA GLY A 14 17.77 3.18 4.27
C GLY A 14 17.08 4.20 3.36
N GLU A 15 17.60 5.43 3.30
CA GLU A 15 17.06 6.49 2.43
C GLU A 15 17.05 6.10 0.95
N LYS A 16 18.13 5.48 0.48
CA LYS A 16 18.32 5.05 -0.91
C LYS A 16 17.92 3.60 -1.17
N GLU A 17 17.61 2.86 -0.12
CA GLU A 17 17.22 1.46 -0.22
C GLU A 17 15.80 1.36 -0.78
N ALA A 18 15.53 0.39 -1.65
CA ALA A 18 14.17 0.14 -2.09
C ALA A 18 13.35 -0.55 -0.99
N PHE A 19 12.07 -0.22 -0.86
CA PHE A 19 11.18 -0.82 0.14
C PHE A 19 11.20 -2.35 0.12
N LYS A 20 11.22 -2.95 -1.08
CA LYS A 20 11.29 -4.41 -1.25
C LYS A 20 12.57 -5.02 -0.69
N GLU A 21 13.71 -4.34 -0.84
CA GLU A 21 15.00 -4.81 -0.31
C GLU A 21 14.99 -4.76 1.22
N TYR A 22 14.45 -3.66 1.77
CA TYR A 22 14.24 -3.52 3.20
C TYR A 22 13.35 -4.62 3.77
N ALA A 23 12.17 -4.81 3.17
CA ALA A 23 11.20 -5.83 3.53
C ALA A 23 11.82 -7.23 3.57
N ARG A 24 12.65 -7.57 2.58
CA ARG A 24 13.38 -8.82 2.52
C ARG A 24 14.33 -8.97 3.71
N ARG A 25 15.17 -7.96 3.97
CA ARG A 25 16.13 -8.01 5.11
C ARG A 25 15.41 -8.16 6.44
N TRP A 26 14.32 -7.40 6.62
CA TRP A 26 13.51 -7.46 7.84
C TRP A 26 12.96 -8.87 8.04
N ARG A 27 12.45 -9.50 6.97
CA ARG A 27 11.95 -10.88 7.05
C ARG A 27 13.02 -11.93 7.28
N GLU A 28 14.18 -11.80 6.65
CA GLU A 28 15.31 -12.69 6.91
C GLU A 28 15.76 -12.67 8.38
N LEU A 29 15.61 -11.52 9.06
CA LEU A 29 15.85 -11.42 10.49
C LEU A 29 14.70 -12.00 11.31
N GLU A 30 13.45 -11.72 10.93
CA GLU A 30 12.24 -12.19 11.62
C GLU A 30 12.17 -13.71 11.71
N THR A 31 12.50 -14.41 10.62
CA THR A 31 12.53 -15.89 10.60
C THR A 31 13.46 -16.54 11.63
N ARG A 32 14.39 -15.77 12.23
CA ARG A 32 15.35 -16.26 13.22
C ARG A 32 14.92 -16.00 14.65
N ILE A 33 13.83 -15.26 14.86
CA ILE A 33 13.34 -14.86 16.19
C ILE A 33 12.42 -15.94 16.77
N GLN A 34 12.61 -16.21 18.05
CA GLN A 34 11.86 -17.18 18.84
C GLN A 34 11.27 -16.49 20.07
N PRO A 35 9.95 -16.62 20.33
CA PRO A 35 8.94 -17.29 19.50
C PRO A 35 8.61 -16.51 18.21
N LEU A 36 8.10 -17.23 17.19
CA LEU A 36 7.68 -16.65 15.91
C LEU A 36 6.60 -15.57 16.11
N LEU A 37 6.61 -14.54 15.27
CA LEU A 37 5.66 -13.44 15.33
C LEU A 37 4.35 -13.80 14.60
N PHE A 38 3.22 -13.34 15.14
CA PHE A 38 1.93 -13.42 14.45
C PHE A 38 1.79 -12.26 13.45
N ASP A 39 0.97 -12.42 12.40
CA ASP A 39 0.82 -11.41 11.35
C ASP A 39 0.57 -9.99 11.89
N LYS A 40 -0.34 -9.84 12.85
CA LYS A 40 -0.63 -8.53 13.46
C LYS A 40 0.59 -7.93 14.15
N GLU A 41 1.36 -8.75 14.86
CA GLU A 41 2.58 -8.33 15.53
C GLU A 41 3.66 -7.95 14.50
N MET A 42 3.79 -8.73 13.43
CA MET A 42 4.71 -8.43 12.33
C MET A 42 4.36 -7.12 11.63
N VAL A 43 3.07 -6.88 11.37
CA VAL A 43 2.59 -5.64 10.75
C VAL A 43 2.98 -4.43 11.60
N THR A 44 2.66 -4.45 12.89
CA THR A 44 2.98 -3.34 13.80
C THR A 44 4.49 -3.11 13.87
N MET A 45 5.27 -4.15 14.17
CA MET A 45 6.73 -4.02 14.30
C MET A 45 7.39 -3.56 13.00
N PHE A 46 6.91 -4.03 11.85
CA PHE A 46 7.46 -3.61 10.56
C PHE A 46 7.14 -2.14 10.26
N ILE A 47 5.91 -1.69 10.50
CA ILE A 47 5.53 -0.29 10.27
C ILE A 47 6.37 0.65 11.16
N ASP A 48 6.57 0.29 12.44
CA ASP A 48 7.32 1.10 13.41
C ASP A 48 8.80 1.32 13.03
N THR A 49 9.34 0.51 12.13
CA THR A 49 10.73 0.60 11.65
C THR A 49 10.91 1.47 10.41
N LEU A 50 9.82 2.03 9.88
CA LEU A 50 9.82 2.89 8.70
C LEU A 50 10.00 4.36 9.10
N HIS A 51 10.69 5.13 8.27
CA HIS A 51 10.82 6.58 8.50
C HIS A 51 9.46 7.29 8.43
N GLN A 52 9.32 8.37 9.20
CA GLN A 52 8.04 9.01 9.52
C GLN A 52 7.12 9.29 8.31
N PRO A 53 7.57 9.91 7.22
CA PRO A 53 6.71 10.12 6.05
C PRO A 53 6.16 8.85 5.41
N PHE A 54 6.89 7.74 5.48
CA PHE A 54 6.42 6.45 4.97
C PHE A 54 5.53 5.76 6.00
N TYR A 55 5.88 5.84 7.28
CA TYR A 55 5.08 5.38 8.40
C TYR A 55 3.65 5.94 8.33
N GLU A 56 3.49 7.26 8.18
CA GLU A 56 2.18 7.92 8.14
C GLU A 56 1.29 7.38 7.01
N LYS A 57 1.88 7.15 5.83
CA LYS A 57 1.15 6.60 4.68
C LYS A 57 0.83 5.12 4.89
N MET A 58 1.69 4.37 5.57
CA MET A 58 1.47 2.96 5.87
C MET A 58 0.39 2.74 6.92
N VAL A 59 0.41 3.49 8.04
CA VAL A 59 -0.59 3.36 9.11
C VAL A 59 -2.00 3.62 8.57
N GLY A 60 -2.17 4.61 7.70
CA GLY A 60 -3.47 4.91 7.09
C GLY A 60 -3.98 3.84 6.11
N ASN A 61 -3.13 2.94 5.63
CA ASN A 61 -3.48 1.91 4.65
C ASN A 61 -3.21 0.48 5.17
N ALA A 62 -2.83 0.30 6.43
CA ALA A 62 -2.31 -0.96 6.93
C ALA A 62 -3.34 -2.11 6.85
N SER A 63 -2.87 -3.30 6.48
CA SER A 63 -3.64 -4.56 6.56
C SER A 63 -3.19 -5.37 7.77
N SER A 64 -4.08 -6.20 8.32
CA SER A 64 -3.71 -7.20 9.34
C SER A 64 -2.93 -8.38 8.76
N ASN A 65 -2.91 -8.54 7.43
CA ASN A 65 -2.14 -9.56 6.74
C ASN A 65 -0.79 -9.00 6.29
N PHE A 66 0.29 -9.72 6.61
CA PHE A 66 1.64 -9.24 6.36
C PHE A 66 2.03 -9.24 4.87
N VAL A 67 1.47 -10.14 4.06
CA VAL A 67 1.69 -10.16 2.60
C VAL A 67 1.02 -8.95 1.95
N ASP A 68 -0.21 -8.63 2.33
CA ASP A 68 -0.93 -7.46 1.83
C ASP A 68 -0.18 -6.17 2.18
N LEU A 69 0.38 -6.09 3.40
CA LEU A 69 1.18 -4.96 3.85
C LEU A 69 2.34 -4.65 2.90
N PHE A 70 3.02 -5.67 2.37
CA PHE A 70 4.10 -5.46 1.41
C PHE A 70 3.61 -4.92 0.07
N LEU A 71 2.49 -5.43 -0.43
CA LEU A 71 1.89 -4.93 -1.68
C LEU A 71 1.47 -3.46 -1.55
N ILE A 72 0.93 -3.09 -0.39
CA ILE A 72 0.59 -1.71 -0.05
C ILE A 72 1.86 -0.86 0.00
N GLY A 73 2.92 -1.33 0.68
CA GLY A 73 4.19 -0.63 0.80
C GLY A 73 4.89 -0.38 -0.54
N GLU A 74 4.90 -1.36 -1.45
CA GLU A 74 5.43 -1.16 -2.81
C GLU A 74 4.64 -0.07 -3.57
N ARG A 75 3.31 -0.06 -3.44
CA ARG A 75 2.46 0.97 -4.07
C ARG A 75 2.68 2.36 -3.47
N VAL A 76 2.83 2.45 -2.14
CA VAL A 76 3.14 3.69 -1.43
C VAL A 76 4.48 4.24 -1.91
N GLU A 77 5.53 3.42 -1.98
CA GLU A 77 6.85 3.88 -2.43
C GLU A 77 6.82 4.45 -3.86
N VAL A 78 6.07 3.81 -4.77
CA VAL A 78 5.90 4.30 -6.15
C VAL A 78 5.18 5.65 -6.18
N ARG A 79 4.11 5.81 -5.40
CA ARG A 79 3.37 7.10 -5.33
C ARG A 79 4.21 8.20 -4.71
N MET A 80 5.02 7.90 -3.68
CA MET A 80 5.98 8.81 -3.05
C MET A 80 7.02 9.29 -4.06
N LYS A 81 7.66 8.35 -4.78
CA LYS A 81 8.67 8.67 -5.80
C LYS A 81 8.12 9.49 -6.96
N LYS A 82 6.84 9.32 -7.29
CA LYS A 82 6.13 10.11 -8.32
C LYS A 82 5.64 11.48 -7.84
N GLY A 83 5.83 11.82 -6.56
CA GLY A 83 5.30 13.06 -5.98
C GLY A 83 3.76 13.10 -5.87
N MET A 84 3.08 11.97 -6.06
CA MET A 84 1.61 11.87 -5.96
C MET A 84 1.10 11.85 -4.52
N ILE A 85 1.99 11.57 -3.57
CA ILE A 85 1.75 11.73 -2.15
C ILE A 85 2.84 12.65 -1.62
N VAL A 86 2.42 13.83 -1.19
CA VAL A 86 3.31 14.84 -0.62
C VAL A 86 3.93 14.27 0.65
N LEU A 87 5.26 14.26 0.69
CA LEU A 87 6.04 14.21 1.93
C LEU A 87 5.71 15.54 2.61
N GLU A 88 4.94 15.57 3.70
CA GLU A 88 4.62 16.83 4.37
C GLU A 88 5.88 17.41 5.04
N ALA A 89 6.74 18.02 4.23
CA ALA A 89 7.48 19.19 4.65
C ALA A 89 6.54 20.37 4.34
N ALA A 90 6.09 21.04 5.39
CA ALA A 90 5.10 22.11 5.35
C ALA A 90 5.29 23.08 4.17
N THR A 91 4.45 22.95 3.14
CA THR A 91 4.12 24.07 2.25
C THR A 91 2.67 23.94 1.78
N SER A 92 1.91 24.98 2.09
CA SER A 92 0.50 25.15 1.80
C SER A 92 0.24 25.38 0.30
N HIS A 93 -0.90 24.87 -0.17
CA HIS A 93 -1.62 25.22 -1.42
C HIS A 93 -0.89 24.87 -2.73
N THR A 94 -1.43 23.98 -3.58
CA THR A 94 -2.54 24.32 -4.48
C THR A 94 -3.30 23.05 -4.84
N ASN A 95 -4.62 23.11 -4.74
CA ASN A 95 -5.53 22.08 -5.20
C ASN A 95 -5.56 22.15 -6.74
N GLU A 96 -5.00 21.15 -7.43
CA GLU A 96 -5.38 20.89 -8.82
C GLU A 96 -6.24 19.62 -8.86
N SER A 97 -7.53 19.86 -9.05
CA SER A 97 -8.55 18.86 -9.34
C SER A 97 -8.22 18.15 -10.65
N PHE A 98 -8.00 16.84 -10.59
CA PHE A 98 -8.07 16.00 -11.79
C PHE A 98 -9.54 15.68 -12.08
N ASP A 99 -10.02 16.25 -13.18
CA ASP A 99 -11.30 15.94 -13.78
C ASP A 99 -11.33 14.46 -14.17
N SER A 100 -12.30 13.73 -13.62
CA SER A 100 -12.60 12.35 -13.98
C SER A 100 -13.99 12.38 -14.60
N GLU A 101 -14.08 12.54 -15.92
CA GLU A 101 -15.31 12.22 -16.62
C GLU A 101 -15.33 10.71 -16.89
N GLU A 102 -16.16 10.08 -16.08
CA GLU A 102 -16.57 8.69 -16.06
C GLU A 102 -17.39 8.37 -17.33
N GLU A 103 -17.04 7.27 -17.99
CA GLU A 103 -17.80 6.73 -19.11
C GLU A 103 -19.10 6.11 -18.57
N GLU A 104 -20.24 6.77 -18.79
CA GLU A 104 -21.58 6.19 -18.58
C GLU A 104 -22.37 6.17 -19.89
N GLY A 105 -23.13 5.08 -20.09
CA GLY A 105 -24.42 5.19 -20.78
C GLY A 105 -24.63 4.30 -21.99
N MET A 106 -25.07 3.08 -21.70
CA MET A 106 -25.80 2.12 -22.52
C MET A 106 -26.70 2.75 -23.63
N ASN A 107 -26.62 2.26 -24.87
CA ASN A 107 -27.77 2.29 -25.78
C ASN A 107 -27.81 1.04 -26.67
N LEU A 108 -28.72 0.12 -26.32
CA LEU A 108 -29.13 -1.02 -27.13
C LEU A 108 -30.12 -0.53 -28.19
N THR A 109 -29.74 -0.54 -29.47
CA THR A 109 -30.69 -0.40 -30.57
C THR A 109 -30.79 -1.73 -31.32
N ALA A 110 -31.94 -2.39 -31.18
CA ALA A 110 -32.39 -3.44 -32.08
C ALA A 110 -33.91 -3.26 -32.32
N PRO A 111 -34.39 -3.04 -33.57
CA PRO A 111 -35.81 -2.96 -33.83
C PRO A 111 -36.39 -4.37 -33.96
N SER A 112 -37.23 -4.78 -33.00
CA SER A 112 -38.05 -5.99 -33.12
C SER A 112 -39.44 -5.61 -33.59
N ASN A 113 -39.73 -5.96 -34.84
CA ASN A 113 -41.03 -5.87 -35.51
C ASN A 113 -41.91 -7.07 -35.13
N PRO A 114 -43.19 -6.89 -34.74
CA PRO A 114 -44.15 -7.97 -34.78
C PRO A 114 -45.37 -7.61 -35.64
N GLN A 115 -45.42 -8.15 -36.86
CA GLN A 115 -46.67 -8.41 -37.55
C GLN A 115 -47.14 -9.82 -37.21
N LEU A 116 -48.32 -9.95 -36.59
CA LEU A 116 -49.29 -11.04 -36.80
C LEU A 116 -50.52 -10.83 -35.90
N LEU A 117 -51.61 -10.35 -36.49
CA LEU A 117 -52.94 -10.87 -36.17
C LEU A 117 -53.90 -10.56 -37.32
N ALA A 118 -54.16 -11.57 -38.16
CA ALA A 118 -55.41 -11.66 -38.90
C ALA A 118 -56.48 -12.24 -37.95
N PRO A 119 -57.77 -12.02 -38.22
CA PRO A 119 -58.46 -12.85 -39.22
C PRO A 119 -59.09 -12.07 -40.38
#